data_AF-A0A2J8RBK2-F1
#
_entry.id   AF-A0A2J8RBK2-F1
#
_cell.length_a   1.000
_cell.length_b   1.000
_cell.length_c   1.000
_cell.angle_alpha   90.00
_cell.angle_beta   90.00
_cell.angle_gamma   90.00
#
_symmetry.space_group_name_H-M   'P 1'
#
loop_
_entity.id
_entity.type
_entity.pdbx_description
1 polymer ?
#
loop_
_entity_poly.entity_id
_entity_poly.type
_entity_poly.pdbx_seq_one_letter_code
_entity_poly.pdbx_strand_id
1 'polypeptide(L)'
;MFVSDFRKEFYEVVHSQRVLLFVASDVDALCACKILQALFQCDHVQYTLVPVSGWQELETAFLEHKEQFHYFILINCGANVDLLDILQPDEDTIFFVCDTHRPVNVVNVYND
;
A
#
# COMPACT_ATOMS: atom_id res chain seq x y z
N MET A 1 1.32 12.21 2.67
CA MET A 1 2.59 12.85 3.06
C MET A 1 3.76 11.91 2.84
N PHE A 2 5.00 12.41 2.78
CA PHE A 2 6.19 11.55 2.67
C PHE A 2 6.61 11.01 4.04
N VAL A 3 6.90 9.71 4.10
CA VAL A 3 7.44 9.04 5.29
C VAL A 3 8.91 9.41 5.48
N SER A 4 9.28 9.89 6.67
CA SER A 4 10.62 10.35 7.02
C SER A 4 11.45 9.29 7.74
N ASP A 5 10.82 8.45 8.57
CA ASP A 5 11.44 7.30 9.25
C ASP A 5 10.68 6.01 8.93
N PHE A 6 11.21 5.21 8.01
CA PHE A 6 10.56 3.97 7.56
C PHE A 6 10.40 2.92 8.67
N ARG A 7 11.16 3.00 9.76
CA ARG A 7 10.95 2.09 10.90
C ARG A 7 9.76 2.56 11.71
N LYS A 8 9.78 3.77 12.23
CA LYS A 8 8.77 4.26 13.18
C LYS A 8 7.42 4.59 12.53
N GLU A 9 7.45 5.18 11.35
CA GLU A 9 6.26 5.72 10.69
C GLU A 9 5.61 4.71 9.74
N PHE A 10 6.34 3.64 9.35
CA PHE A 10 5.82 2.58 8.48
C PHE A 10 5.91 1.20 9.13
N TYR A 11 7.10 0.64 9.30
CA TYR A 11 7.26 -0.77 9.63
C TYR A 11 6.71 -1.13 11.02
N GLU A 12 7.05 -0.35 12.04
CA GLU A 12 6.53 -0.49 13.41
C GLU A 12 5.03 -0.20 13.49
N VAL A 13 4.44 0.53 12.53
CA VAL A 13 2.98 0.72 12.46
C VAL A 13 2.31 -0.55 11.93
N VAL A 14 2.82 -1.12 10.83
CA VAL A 14 2.17 -2.25 10.16
C VAL A 14 2.48 -3.61 10.80
N HIS A 15 3.61 -3.76 11.52
CA HIS A 15 4.05 -5.06 12.03
C HIS A 15 3.04 -5.73 12.98
N SER A 16 2.28 -4.93 13.74
CA SER A 16 1.30 -5.42 14.71
C SER A 16 -0.14 -5.41 14.18
N GLN A 17 -0.31 -5.19 12.88
CA GLN A 17 -1.61 -5.00 12.23
C GLN A 17 -1.86 -6.07 11.18
N ARG A 18 -3.13 -6.18 10.74
CA ARG A 18 -3.49 -6.99 9.58
C ARG A 18 -3.39 -6.13 8.32
N VAL A 19 -2.53 -6.54 7.40
CA VAL A 19 -2.11 -5.71 6.25
C VAL A 19 -2.57 -6.30 4.92
N LEU A 20 -3.09 -5.46 4.03
CA LEU A 20 -3.33 -5.84 2.63
C LEU A 20 -2.20 -5.29 1.75
N LEU A 21 -1.54 -6.17 1.00
CA LEU A 21 -0.40 -5.84 0.16
C LEU A 21 -0.79 -5.92 -1.32
N PHE A 22 -1.03 -4.76 -1.94
CA PHE A 22 -1.21 -4.63 -3.39
C PHE A 22 0.14 -4.56 -4.10
N VAL A 23 0.32 -5.36 -5.15
CA VAL A 23 1.58 -5.43 -5.90
C VAL A 23 1.29 -5.35 -7.38
N ALA A 24 1.85 -4.32 -8.03
CA ALA A 24 1.76 -4.15 -9.48
C ALA A 24 2.48 -5.29 -10.25
N SER A 25 2.06 -5.50 -11.49
CA SER A 25 2.56 -6.57 -12.36
C SER A 25 3.84 -6.19 -13.11
N ASP A 26 4.89 -5.80 -12.39
CA ASP A 26 6.20 -5.47 -12.94
C ASP A 26 7.37 -6.02 -12.08
N VAL A 27 8.56 -6.09 -12.66
CA VAL A 27 9.73 -6.74 -12.03
C VAL A 27 10.21 -5.99 -10.79
N ASP A 28 10.13 -4.65 -10.79
CA ASP A 28 10.54 -3.85 -9.64
C ASP A 28 9.60 -4.10 -8.45
N ALA A 29 8.29 -4.10 -8.70
CA ALA A 29 7.27 -4.43 -7.72
C ALA A 29 7.44 -5.84 -7.15
N LEU A 30 7.75 -6.83 -8.00
CA LEU A 30 8.01 -8.20 -7.56
C LEU A 30 9.25 -8.27 -6.65
N CYS A 31 10.34 -7.60 -7.01
CA CYS A 31 11.55 -7.54 -6.20
C CYS A 31 11.29 -6.88 -4.84
N ALA A 32 10.63 -5.73 -4.83
CA ALA A 32 10.24 -5.03 -3.60
C ALA A 32 9.32 -5.88 -2.72
N CYS A 33 8.32 -6.54 -3.32
CA CYS A 33 7.43 -7.48 -2.64
C CYS A 33 8.22 -8.62 -2.00
N LYS A 34 9.18 -9.24 -2.70
CA LYS A 34 9.98 -10.34 -2.13
C LYS A 34 10.79 -9.91 -0.90
N ILE A 35 11.35 -8.70 -0.92
CA ILE A 35 12.07 -8.14 0.23
C ILE A 35 11.10 -7.95 1.41
N LEU A 36 9.96 -7.30 1.17
CA LEU A 36 8.99 -7.03 2.23
C LEU A 36 8.36 -8.30 2.81
N GLN A 37 8.07 -9.31 1.97
CA GLN A 37 7.58 -10.61 2.43
C GLN A 37 8.59 -11.33 3.33
N ALA A 38 9.89 -11.24 3.04
CA ALA A 38 10.91 -11.85 3.88
C ALA A 38 10.97 -11.18 5.26
N LEU A 39 10.82 -9.86 5.33
CA LEU A 39 10.72 -9.11 6.58
C LEU A 39 9.47 -9.52 7.37
N PHE A 40 8.30 -9.53 6.72
CA PHE A 40 7.05 -9.97 7.33
C PHE A 40 7.09 -11.41 7.84
N GLN A 41 7.82 -12.30 7.15
CA GLN A 41 8.02 -13.67 7.59
C GLN A 41 8.86 -13.75 8.87
N CYS A 42 9.93 -12.94 8.98
CA CYS A 42 10.78 -12.88 10.16
C CYS A 42 10.02 -12.36 11.39
N ASP A 43 9.16 -11.37 11.20
CA ASP A 43 8.43 -10.71 12.29
C ASP A 43 6.99 -11.21 12.47
N HIS A 44 6.61 -12.29 11.77
CA HIS A 44 5.29 -12.92 11.83
C HIS A 44 4.10 -11.97 11.56
N VAL A 45 4.29 -11.00 10.67
CA VAL A 45 3.26 -10.02 10.30
C VAL A 45 2.12 -10.72 9.56
N GLN A 46 0.88 -10.44 9.94
CA GLN A 46 -0.29 -10.98 9.25
C GLN A 46 -0.62 -10.13 8.03
N TYR A 47 -0.39 -10.67 6.84
CA TYR A 47 -0.71 -9.96 5.60
C TYR A 47 -1.40 -10.86 4.57
N THR A 48 -2.15 -10.22 3.66
CA THR A 48 -2.71 -10.85 2.46
C THR A 48 -2.08 -10.18 1.23
N LEU A 49 -1.51 -10.98 0.33
CA LEU A 49 -0.94 -10.51 -0.93
C LEU A 49 -2.00 -10.52 -2.03
N VAL A 50 -2.19 -9.38 -2.70
CA VAL A 50 -3.10 -9.23 -3.84
C VAL A 50 -2.35 -8.62 -5.03
N PRO A 51 -1.97 -9.44 -6.03
CA PRO A 51 -1.42 -8.93 -7.27
C PRO A 51 -2.48 -8.13 -8.05
N VAL A 52 -2.08 -7.00 -8.62
CA VAL A 52 -2.94 -6.15 -9.45
C VAL A 52 -2.24 -5.82 -10.77
N SER A 53 -2.96 -5.92 -11.87
CA SER A 53 -2.45 -5.57 -13.22
C SER A 53 -2.86 -4.16 -13.65
N GLY A 54 -3.82 -3.54 -12.97
CA GLY A 54 -4.27 -2.18 -13.24
C GLY A 54 -5.28 -1.66 -12.23
N TRP A 55 -5.76 -0.44 -12.48
CA TRP A 55 -6.65 0.30 -11.57
C TRP A 55 -7.97 -0.42 -11.28
N GLN A 56 -8.59 -1.00 -12.30
CA GLN A 56 -9.88 -1.67 -12.14
C GLN A 56 -9.80 -2.89 -11.20
N GLU A 57 -8.72 -3.65 -11.26
CA GLU A 57 -8.47 -4.77 -10.34
C GLU A 57 -8.17 -4.27 -8.93
N LEU A 58 -7.41 -3.17 -8.80
CA LEU A 58 -7.11 -2.56 -7.52
C LEU A 58 -8.39 -2.05 -6.83
N GLU A 59 -9.25 -1.31 -7.54
CA GLU A 59 -10.52 -0.81 -7.01
C GLU A 59 -11.44 -1.97 -6.59
N THR A 60 -11.56 -3.00 -7.43
CA THR A 60 -12.38 -4.17 -7.13
C THR A 60 -11.87 -4.88 -5.87
N ALA A 61 -10.58 -5.16 -5.81
CA ALA A 61 -9.98 -5.82 -4.66
C ALA A 61 -10.01 -4.97 -3.38
N PHE A 62 -9.91 -3.64 -3.51
CA PHE A 62 -10.09 -2.73 -2.38
C PHE A 62 -11.52 -2.83 -1.83
N LEU A 63 -12.55 -2.78 -2.68
CA LEU A 63 -13.94 -2.90 -2.25
C LEU A 63 -14.25 -4.25 -1.58
N GLU A 64 -13.62 -5.34 -2.05
CA GLU A 64 -13.77 -6.68 -1.44
C GLU A 64 -13.14 -6.78 -0.04
N HIS A 65 -12.11 -5.98 0.23
CA HIS A 65 -11.29 -6.10 1.43
C HIS A 65 -11.38 -4.93 2.42
N LYS A 66 -11.94 -3.78 2.03
CA LYS A 66 -11.94 -2.57 2.86
C LYS A 66 -12.54 -2.73 4.26
N GLU A 67 -13.54 -3.60 4.41
CA GLU A 67 -14.18 -3.88 5.71
C GLU A 67 -13.32 -4.74 6.64
N GLN A 68 -12.25 -5.36 6.14
CA GLN A 68 -11.44 -6.34 6.87
C GLN A 68 -10.02 -5.83 7.17
N PHE A 69 -9.60 -4.75 6.52
CA PHE A 69 -8.27 -4.19 6.58
C PHE A 69 -8.35 -2.67 6.67
N HIS A 70 -7.60 -2.09 7.61
CA HIS A 70 -7.39 -0.64 7.70
C HIS A 70 -6.00 -0.22 7.19
N TYR A 71 -5.09 -1.18 7.01
CA TYR A 71 -3.71 -0.92 6.60
C TYR A 71 -3.44 -1.53 5.23
N PHE A 72 -3.16 -0.66 4.27
CA PHE A 72 -2.91 -1.01 2.88
C PHE A 72 -1.49 -0.62 2.49
N ILE A 73 -0.78 -1.51 1.81
CA ILE A 73 0.52 -1.23 1.22
C ILE A 73 0.38 -1.40 -0.30
N LEU A 74 0.74 -0.37 -1.05
CA LEU A 74 0.72 -0.37 -2.51
C LEU A 74 2.17 -0.36 -3.00
N ILE A 75 2.55 -1.40 -3.75
CA ILE A 75 3.87 -1.50 -4.39
C ILE A 75 3.72 -1.21 -5.89
N ASN A 76 4.39 -0.14 -6.32
CA ASN A 76 4.48 0.36 -7.70
C ASN A 76 3.13 0.70 -8.36
N CYS A 77 2.17 1.13 -7.54
CA CYS A 77 0.89 1.71 -7.95
C CYS A 77 0.43 2.72 -6.90
N GLY A 78 -0.44 3.67 -7.26
CA GLY A 78 -1.03 4.61 -6.31
C GLY A 78 -0.50 6.04 -6.36
N ALA A 79 0.80 6.27 -6.63
CA ALA A 79 1.40 7.57 -6.35
C ALA A 79 0.98 8.69 -7.31
N ASN A 80 0.67 8.37 -8.57
CA ASN A 80 0.41 9.34 -9.64
C ASN A 80 -1.06 9.73 -9.80
N VAL A 81 -1.96 9.25 -8.93
CA VAL A 81 -3.39 9.56 -8.94
C VAL A 81 -3.85 10.07 -7.58
N ASP A 82 -5.04 10.67 -7.52
CA ASP A 82 -5.67 10.99 -6.25
C ASP A 82 -6.27 9.71 -5.66
N LEU A 83 -5.55 9.10 -4.72
CA LEU A 83 -5.91 7.79 -4.19
C LEU A 83 -7.18 7.84 -3.35
N LEU A 84 -7.41 8.96 -2.65
CA LEU A 84 -8.57 9.16 -1.78
C LEU A 84 -9.84 9.40 -2.61
N ASP A 85 -9.74 10.17 -3.70
CA ASP A 85 -10.86 10.41 -4.60
C ASP A 85 -11.30 9.11 -5.32
N ILE A 86 -10.35 8.26 -5.71
CA ILE A 86 -10.65 7.02 -6.43
C ILE A 86 -11.22 5.94 -5.48
N LEU A 87 -10.57 5.70 -4.35
CA LEU A 87 -10.91 4.58 -3.48
C LEU A 87 -12.03 4.88 -2.49
N GLN A 88 -12.30 6.17 -2.20
CA GLN A 88 -13.29 6.62 -1.21
C GLN A 88 -13.21 5.80 0.10
N PRO A 89 -12.03 5.77 0.75
CA PRO A 89 -11.79 4.97 1.95
C PRO A 89 -12.46 5.57 3.20
N ASP A 90 -12.54 4.78 4.27
CA ASP A 90 -12.94 5.28 5.59
C ASP A 90 -11.83 6.14 6.22
N GLU A 91 -12.18 7.05 7.14
CA GLU A 91 -11.24 8.03 7.72
C GLU A 91 -10.06 7.40 8.48
N ASP A 92 -10.20 6.16 8.97
CA ASP A 92 -9.17 5.43 9.71
C ASP A 92 -8.29 4.55 8.82
N THR A 93 -8.52 4.57 7.50
CA THR A 93 -7.76 3.78 6.54
C THR A 93 -6.42 4.42 6.23
N ILE A 94 -5.33 3.65 6.37
CA ILE A 94 -3.96 4.09 6.12
C ILE A 94 -3.40 3.40 4.87
N PHE A 95 -2.92 4.21 3.93
CA PHE A 95 -2.25 3.77 2.71
C PHE A 95 -0.75 4.08 2.75
N PHE A 96 0.08 3.06 2.68
CA PHE A 96 1.52 3.18 2.45
C PHE A 96 1.82 2.95 0.97
N VAL A 97 2.25 4.00 0.27
CA VAL A 97 2.50 3.96 -1.18
C VAL A 97 4.00 3.91 -1.45
N CYS A 98 4.48 2.77 -1.92
CA CYS A 98 5.86 2.55 -2.38
C CYS A 98 5.88 2.45 -3.90
N ASP A 99 5.86 3.60 -4.59
CA ASP A 99 5.66 3.67 -6.04
C ASP A 99 6.67 4.60 -6.73
N THR A 100 7.20 4.14 -7.87
CA THR A 100 8.20 4.84 -8.68
C THR A 100 7.59 5.80 -9.69
N HIS A 101 6.29 5.71 -9.97
CA HIS A 101 5.62 6.59 -10.93
C HIS A 101 5.71 8.07 -10.53
N ARG A 102 5.97 8.94 -11.51
CA ARG A 102 6.06 10.39 -11.34
C ARG A 102 5.30 11.10 -12.47
N PRO A 103 4.77 12.32 -12.23
CA PRO A 103 4.79 13.07 -10.96
C PRO A 103 3.87 12.44 -9.90
N VAL A 104 4.17 12.67 -8.62
CA VAL A 104 3.29 12.28 -7.52
C VAL A 104 2.09 13.23 -7.50
N ASN A 105 0.89 12.69 -7.27
CA ASN A 105 -0.30 13.51 -7.12
C ASN A 105 -0.15 14.45 -5.91
N VAL A 106 -0.56 15.71 -6.08
CA VAL A 106 -0.41 16.75 -5.06
C VAL A 106 -1.20 16.44 -3.78
N VAL A 107 -2.34 15.78 -3.88
CA VAL A 107 -3.14 15.36 -2.71
C VAL A 107 -2.35 14.35 -1.91
N ASN A 108 -1.77 13.33 -2.54
CA ASN A 108 -0.92 12.34 -1.86
C ASN A 108 0.31 12.99 -1.17
N VAL A 109 0.85 14.07 -1.75
CA VAL A 109 1.98 14.80 -1.17
C VAL A 109 1.58 15.55 0.10
N TYR A 110 0.44 16.25 0.10
CA TYR A 110 0.04 17.19 1.15
C TYR A 110 -1.01 16.65 2.14
N ASN A 111 -1.56 15.45 1.91
CA ASN A 111 -2.46 14.79 2.84
C ASN A 111 -1.65 14.20 4.01
N ASP A 112 -1.85 14.73 5.22
CA ASP A 112 -1.17 14.32 6.46
C ASP A 112 -2.07 13.39 7.30
#